data_AF-A0A820XYQ7-F1
#
_entry.id   AF-A0A820XYQ7-F1
#
_cell.length_a   1.000
_cell.length_b   1.000
_cell.length_c   1.000
_cell.angle_alpha   90.00
_cell.angle_beta   90.00
_cell.angle_gamma   90.00
#
_symmetry.space_group_name_H-M   'P 1'
#
loop_
_entity.id
_entity.type
_entity.pdbx_description
1 polymer ?
#
loop_
_entity_poly.entity_id
_entity_poly.type
_entity_poly.pdbx_seq_one_letter_code
_entity_poly.pdbx_strand_id
1 'polypeptide(L)'
;QKGITVAGGNRQGNGINQLSKPWGLYVDDDQTVYVADRSNHRIVEWKWGATSGQVVAGGNGQGNGAHQLSNPLDVIVDKERDSLIICDGWNRRVVRWPRRNGTSEETIISNIGCVGLTMDENGSLYVTDNGKNEVRRYRRGESQGTVVAGGNGSGNRLDQLSSPRYAFIDRDHSVYVSDWGNDRVMKWMEGAKQGIVVAGGQGKGNGLTQLSCPEGVVVDQLGTVYVADGGNDRIMRWPKGATQGSVIVGGNGRGEQSNQLNWPFDFSGKFTLESFRNKKNDGIWAGEWEIIPPPLLNASTDKFKKGIIFWGAISSRGLIPAEGPVNLTKWLHQQQQQKKKDRRKYLTSDLYAKFLQQKSSPAIKLKFKNTNLVPIFQDDQDNKHRTNIIMNTVDTSFDERIDPEVGDAKFADVWPIETVWGAINEKLRQETFENELQLEKRVVKEWKTFTVTKCQQMMEKIPSQLKLVIDQEGEHINGH
;
A
#
# COMPACT_ATOMS: atom_id res chain seq x y z
N GLN A 1 8.90 -3.52 -18.21
CA GLN A 1 8.38 -2.15 -18.16
C GLN A 1 9.53 -1.18 -18.41
N LYS A 2 9.31 -0.01 -19.01
CA LYS A 2 10.37 1.00 -19.19
C LYS A 2 10.41 1.89 -17.96
N GLY A 3 11.53 1.91 -17.23
CA GLY A 3 11.76 2.89 -16.17
C GLY A 3 11.99 4.29 -16.73
N ILE A 4 11.69 5.32 -15.93
CA ILE A 4 12.04 6.70 -16.21
C ILE A 4 13.03 7.18 -15.16
N THR A 5 14.03 7.96 -15.56
CA THR A 5 14.95 8.60 -14.62
C THR A 5 14.29 9.85 -14.04
N VAL A 6 14.15 9.91 -12.72
CA VAL A 6 13.52 11.05 -12.00
C VAL A 6 14.53 11.93 -11.26
N ALA A 7 15.74 11.42 -11.01
CA ALA A 7 16.86 12.13 -10.41
C ALA A 7 18.18 11.61 -10.97
N GLY A 8 19.15 12.50 -11.19
CA GLY A 8 20.45 12.14 -11.79
C GLY A 8 20.40 11.87 -13.30
N GLY A 9 21.03 10.77 -13.75
CA GLY A 9 21.05 10.35 -15.17
C GLY A 9 22.15 10.98 -16.05
N ASN A 10 22.94 11.93 -15.53
CA ASN A 10 23.96 12.66 -16.31
C ASN A 10 25.39 12.19 -16.02
N ARG A 11 25.58 10.86 -15.95
CA ARG A 11 26.81 10.19 -15.49
C ARG A 11 27.17 10.51 -14.04
N GLN A 12 28.14 9.75 -13.52
CA GLN A 12 28.68 9.99 -12.19
C GLN A 12 29.40 11.35 -12.15
N GLY A 13 29.13 12.16 -11.12
CA GLY A 13 29.78 13.47 -10.94
C GLY A 13 29.20 14.25 -9.77
N ASN A 14 29.62 15.50 -9.62
CA ASN A 14 29.23 16.41 -8.53
C ASN A 14 28.41 17.62 -8.99
N GLY A 15 28.12 17.74 -10.30
CA GLY A 15 27.15 18.70 -10.81
C GLY A 15 25.77 18.51 -10.18
N ILE A 16 24.93 19.54 -10.23
CA ILE A 16 23.62 19.50 -9.55
C ILE A 16 22.58 18.60 -10.27
N ASN A 17 22.88 18.20 -11.50
CA ASN A 17 22.17 17.19 -12.27
C ASN A 17 22.89 15.82 -12.27
N GLN A 18 23.93 15.66 -11.45
CA GLN A 18 24.75 14.45 -11.32
C GLN A 18 24.73 13.92 -9.90
N LEU A 19 24.96 12.61 -9.76
CA LEU A 19 25.07 11.90 -8.49
C LEU A 19 26.37 11.10 -8.48
N SER A 20 26.92 10.84 -7.30
CA SER A 20 28.14 10.04 -7.09
C SER A 20 27.91 8.96 -6.04
N LYS A 21 27.72 7.73 -6.53
CA LYS A 21 27.42 6.53 -5.72
C LYS A 21 26.25 6.78 -4.73
N PRO A 22 25.08 7.23 -5.21
CA PRO A 22 23.92 7.44 -4.34
C PRO A 22 23.54 6.14 -3.62
N TRP A 23 23.00 6.26 -2.42
CA TRP A 23 22.64 5.09 -1.59
C TRP A 23 21.16 5.08 -1.24
N GLY A 24 20.76 5.73 -0.13
CA GLY A 24 19.37 5.85 0.29
C GLY A 24 18.63 6.98 -0.39
N LEU A 25 17.31 6.85 -0.46
CA LEU A 25 16.43 7.85 -1.03
C LEU A 25 15.08 7.90 -0.31
N TYR A 26 14.44 9.06 -0.34
CA TYR A 26 13.09 9.23 0.19
C TYR A 26 12.22 10.06 -0.75
N VAL A 27 11.00 9.59 -0.99
CA VAL A 27 9.98 10.31 -1.75
C VAL A 27 8.86 10.73 -0.82
N ASP A 28 8.60 12.02 -0.76
CA ASP A 28 7.53 12.57 0.08
C ASP A 28 6.17 12.66 -0.66
N ASP A 29 5.15 13.19 0.04
CA ASP A 29 3.79 13.27 -0.53
C ASP A 29 3.68 14.29 -1.68
N ASP A 30 4.61 15.25 -1.75
CA ASP A 30 4.71 16.23 -2.84
C ASP A 30 5.48 15.67 -4.06
N GLN A 31 5.79 14.36 -4.05
CA GLN A 31 6.63 13.68 -5.06
C GLN A 31 8.03 14.29 -5.19
N THR A 32 8.54 14.90 -4.11
CA THR A 32 9.91 15.37 -4.04
C THR A 32 10.82 14.22 -3.62
N VAL A 33 11.86 13.98 -4.41
CA VAL A 33 12.85 12.94 -4.19
C VAL A 33 14.06 13.53 -3.47
N TYR A 34 14.37 13.01 -2.29
CA TYR A 34 15.59 13.28 -1.54
C TYR A 34 16.56 12.13 -1.76
N VAL A 35 17.80 12.42 -2.13
CA VAL A 35 18.81 11.38 -2.38
C VAL A 35 20.04 11.63 -1.52
N ALA A 36 20.49 10.59 -0.83
CA ALA A 36 21.80 10.56 -0.18
C ALA A 36 22.89 10.37 -1.25
N ASP A 37 23.45 11.48 -1.71
CA ASP A 37 24.54 11.52 -2.69
C ASP A 37 25.88 11.26 -2.00
N ARG A 38 26.06 10.00 -1.59
CA ARG A 38 27.04 9.55 -0.60
C ARG A 38 28.46 10.06 -0.86
N SER A 39 28.99 9.85 -2.05
CA SER A 39 30.38 10.22 -2.35
C SER A 39 30.57 11.71 -2.63
N ASN A 40 29.50 12.48 -2.78
CA ASN A 40 29.53 13.94 -2.79
C ASN A 40 29.20 14.56 -1.42
N HIS A 41 28.94 13.74 -0.40
CA HIS A 41 28.74 14.16 0.99
C HIS A 41 27.60 15.18 1.17
N ARG A 42 26.49 14.93 0.50
CA ARG A 42 25.34 15.84 0.46
C ARG A 42 24.03 15.07 0.33
N ILE A 43 22.94 15.73 0.72
CA ILE A 43 21.58 15.36 0.34
C ILE A 43 21.13 16.33 -0.74
N VAL A 44 20.57 15.80 -1.82
CA VAL A 44 20.06 16.61 -2.91
C VAL A 44 18.57 16.30 -3.10
N GLU A 45 17.76 17.35 -3.24
CA GLU A 45 16.33 17.24 -3.55
C GLU A 45 16.08 17.41 -5.04
N TRP A 46 15.14 16.63 -5.59
CA TRP A 46 14.58 16.78 -6.93
C TRP A 46 13.07 16.86 -6.84
N LYS A 47 12.51 17.94 -7.36
CA LYS A 47 11.06 18.03 -7.58
C LYS A 47 10.66 17.20 -8.78
N TRP A 48 9.42 16.72 -8.79
CA TRP A 48 8.87 16.00 -9.93
C TRP A 48 9.05 16.80 -11.24
N GLY A 49 9.61 16.14 -12.27
CA GLY A 49 9.88 16.74 -13.58
C GLY A 49 11.10 17.66 -13.65
N ALA A 50 11.84 17.88 -12.55
CA ALA A 50 13.05 18.68 -12.55
C ALA A 50 14.21 17.96 -13.27
N THR A 51 14.99 18.71 -14.07
CA THR A 51 16.19 18.20 -14.76
C THR A 51 17.46 18.32 -13.92
N SER A 52 17.39 19.00 -12.79
CA SER A 52 18.49 19.25 -11.86
C SER A 52 17.95 19.32 -10.44
N GLY A 53 18.78 18.96 -9.46
CA GLY A 53 18.41 18.97 -8.06
C GLY A 53 18.71 20.31 -7.38
N GLN A 54 18.61 20.31 -6.06
CA GLN A 54 19.11 21.36 -5.17
C GLN A 54 19.75 20.71 -3.95
N VAL A 55 20.94 21.16 -3.56
CA VAL A 55 21.57 20.67 -2.32
C VAL A 55 20.79 21.24 -1.13
N VAL A 56 20.32 20.35 -0.26
CA VAL A 56 19.50 20.71 0.92
C VAL A 56 20.17 20.39 2.24
N ALA A 57 21.20 19.54 2.23
CA ALA A 57 22.06 19.29 3.37
C ALA A 57 23.46 18.86 2.91
N GLY A 58 24.50 19.19 3.68
CA GLY A 58 25.89 18.91 3.34
C GLY A 58 26.39 19.71 2.14
N GLY A 59 27.34 19.15 1.39
CA GLY A 59 27.93 19.78 0.19
C GLY A 59 29.09 20.73 0.46
N ASN A 60 29.43 21.00 1.72
CA ASN A 60 30.56 21.85 2.12
C ASN A 60 31.83 21.03 2.45
N GLY A 61 32.08 20.01 1.65
CA GLY A 61 33.16 19.05 1.86
C GLY A 61 32.81 17.93 2.86
N GLN A 62 33.67 16.92 2.88
CA GLN A 62 33.57 15.80 3.82
C GLN A 62 33.96 16.28 5.22
N GLY A 63 33.14 16.00 6.23
CA GLY A 63 33.50 16.29 7.62
C GLY A 63 32.34 16.14 8.58
N ASN A 64 32.57 16.46 9.84
CA ASN A 64 31.59 16.45 10.92
C ASN A 64 31.24 17.85 11.46
N GLY A 65 31.84 18.90 10.88
CA GLY A 65 31.62 20.29 11.25
C GLY A 65 30.27 20.84 10.77
N ALA A 66 30.07 22.13 11.00
CA ALA A 66 28.83 22.81 10.62
C ALA A 66 28.58 22.68 9.11
N HIS A 67 27.36 22.30 8.75
CA HIS A 67 26.91 22.09 7.37
C HIS A 67 27.71 21.04 6.58
N GLN A 68 28.41 20.12 7.26
CA GLN A 68 29.14 19.01 6.64
C GLN A 68 28.49 17.66 6.94
N LEU A 69 28.58 16.77 5.97
CA LEU A 69 28.25 15.36 6.10
C LEU A 69 29.48 14.54 5.71
N SER A 70 29.53 13.28 6.11
CA SER A 70 30.55 12.33 5.69
C SER A 70 29.87 11.03 5.28
N ASN A 71 29.82 10.82 3.96
CA ASN A 71 29.15 9.68 3.32
C ASN A 71 27.75 9.42 3.91
N PRO A 72 26.79 10.35 3.72
CA PRO A 72 25.43 10.07 4.13
C PRO A 72 24.91 8.83 3.41
N LEU A 73 24.30 7.92 4.16
CA LEU A 73 23.84 6.63 3.65
C LEU A 73 22.35 6.60 3.39
N ASP A 74 21.58 7.38 4.14
CA ASP A 74 20.12 7.41 4.04
C ASP A 74 19.56 8.76 4.51
N VAL A 75 18.34 9.07 4.07
CA VAL A 75 17.59 10.26 4.43
C VAL A 75 16.10 9.96 4.45
N ILE A 76 15.38 10.45 5.46
CA ILE A 76 13.91 10.43 5.52
C ILE A 76 13.37 11.80 5.94
N VAL A 77 12.07 12.04 5.74
CA VAL A 77 11.41 13.29 6.14
C VAL A 77 10.58 13.09 7.40
N ASP A 78 10.86 13.88 8.45
CA ASP A 78 9.97 14.09 9.59
C ASP A 78 9.03 15.26 9.23
N LYS A 79 7.82 14.91 8.77
CA LYS A 79 6.82 15.88 8.30
C LYS A 79 6.30 16.78 9.42
N GLU A 80 6.19 16.26 10.64
CA GLU A 80 5.66 17.04 11.75
C GLU A 80 6.60 18.18 12.15
N ARG A 81 7.92 17.99 11.98
CA ARG A 81 8.94 19.01 12.26
C ARG A 81 9.43 19.76 11.03
N ASP A 82 8.90 19.45 9.85
CA ASP A 82 9.42 19.90 8.54
C ASP A 82 10.95 19.79 8.47
N SER A 83 11.47 18.58 8.74
CA SER A 83 12.91 18.32 8.83
C SER A 83 13.33 17.04 8.10
N LEU A 84 14.58 17.02 7.65
CA LEU A 84 15.26 15.83 7.15
C LEU A 84 15.92 15.11 8.33
N ILE A 85 15.78 13.80 8.39
CA ILE A 85 16.55 12.93 9.28
C ILE A 85 17.55 12.18 8.41
N ILE A 86 18.83 12.38 8.67
CA ILE A 86 19.92 11.93 7.80
C ILE A 86 20.83 10.99 8.56
N CYS A 87 21.12 9.86 7.94
CA CYS A 87 22.10 8.90 8.38
C CYS A 87 23.48 9.35 7.92
N ASP A 88 24.20 10.06 8.78
CA ASP A 88 25.55 10.58 8.50
C ASP A 88 26.59 9.49 8.80
N GLY A 89 26.59 8.46 7.96
CA GLY A 89 27.10 7.13 8.27
C GLY A 89 28.57 7.08 8.69
N TRP A 90 29.47 7.82 8.04
CA TRP A 90 30.90 7.78 8.41
C TRP A 90 31.22 8.65 9.62
N ASN A 91 30.37 9.62 9.95
CA ASN A 91 30.44 10.32 11.23
C ASN A 91 29.75 9.56 12.36
N ARG A 92 29.16 8.38 12.07
CA ARG A 92 28.50 7.49 13.04
C ARG A 92 27.43 8.20 13.88
N ARG A 93 26.59 8.99 13.20
CA ARG A 93 25.52 9.77 13.83
C ARG A 93 24.29 9.84 12.96
N VAL A 94 23.15 10.12 13.58
CA VAL A 94 21.93 10.55 12.89
C VAL A 94 21.73 12.03 13.20
N VAL A 95 21.56 12.83 12.16
CA VAL A 95 21.35 14.27 12.28
C VAL A 95 19.95 14.66 11.80
N ARG A 96 19.37 15.66 12.45
CA ARG A 96 18.16 16.35 11.99
C ARG A 96 18.58 17.65 11.33
N TRP A 97 18.10 17.89 10.12
CA TRP A 97 18.34 19.10 9.35
C TRP A 97 17.02 19.80 9.04
N PRO A 98 16.89 21.12 9.19
CA PRO A 98 15.70 21.83 8.74
C PRO A 98 15.45 21.59 7.25
N ARG A 99 14.23 21.22 6.87
CA ARG A 99 13.90 21.00 5.46
C ARG A 99 13.81 22.31 4.68
N ARG A 100 13.41 23.40 5.36
CA ARG A 100 13.24 24.75 4.80
C ARG A 100 13.66 25.81 5.83
N ASN A 101 14.27 26.90 5.36
CA ASN A 101 14.51 28.15 6.11
C ASN A 101 15.09 28.00 7.53
N GLY A 102 15.94 27.00 7.78
CA GLY A 102 16.60 26.81 9.07
C GLY A 102 18.12 26.93 8.97
N THR A 103 18.75 27.33 10.08
CA THR A 103 20.17 27.71 10.12
C THR A 103 21.07 26.72 10.86
N SER A 104 20.51 25.66 11.47
CA SER A 104 21.29 24.72 12.29
C SER A 104 20.76 23.30 12.25
N GLU A 105 21.66 22.36 11.99
CA GLU A 105 21.48 20.93 12.19
C GLU A 105 21.63 20.52 13.67
N GLU A 106 21.00 19.41 14.04
CA GLU A 106 21.03 18.83 15.39
C GLU A 106 21.50 17.37 15.30
N THR A 107 22.50 16.97 16.08
CA THR A 107 22.80 15.53 16.23
C THR A 107 21.80 14.92 17.21
N ILE A 108 20.91 14.06 16.70
CA ILE A 108 19.84 13.45 17.52
C ILE A 108 20.22 12.06 18.05
N ILE A 109 21.16 11.36 17.39
CA ILE A 109 21.72 10.08 17.85
C ILE A 109 23.21 10.08 17.52
N SER A 110 24.06 9.74 18.50
CA SER A 110 25.51 9.64 18.34
C SER A 110 26.03 8.21 18.53
N ASN A 111 27.26 7.94 18.07
CA ASN A 111 27.95 6.66 18.22
C ASN A 111 27.21 5.45 17.64
N ILE A 112 26.48 5.64 16.54
CA ILE A 112 25.67 4.61 15.89
C ILE A 112 26.22 4.29 14.50
N GLY A 113 26.38 3.00 14.18
CA GLY A 113 26.76 2.54 12.84
C GLY A 113 25.56 2.56 11.90
N CYS A 114 24.86 3.70 11.82
CA CYS A 114 23.65 3.84 11.03
C CYS A 114 23.92 3.54 9.56
N VAL A 115 23.03 2.77 8.93
CA VAL A 115 23.00 2.52 7.47
C VAL A 115 21.64 2.80 6.84
N GLY A 116 20.55 2.46 7.53
CA GLY A 116 19.18 2.70 7.09
C GLY A 116 18.32 3.35 8.17
N LEU A 117 17.35 4.15 7.73
CA LEU A 117 16.41 4.89 8.55
C LEU A 117 14.98 4.63 8.10
N THR A 118 14.07 4.47 9.06
CA THR A 118 12.63 4.50 8.79
C THR A 118 11.87 5.07 9.98
N MET A 119 10.66 5.56 9.75
CA MET A 119 9.84 6.18 10.80
C MET A 119 8.42 5.66 10.71
N ASP A 120 7.85 5.29 11.86
CA ASP A 120 6.45 4.84 11.93
C ASP A 120 5.48 6.04 11.96
N GLU A 121 4.18 5.75 11.89
CA GLU A 121 3.11 6.77 11.92
C GLU A 121 3.03 7.52 13.26
N ASN A 122 3.67 7.02 14.32
CA ASN A 122 3.75 7.67 15.63
C ASN A 122 5.01 8.56 15.78
N GLY A 123 5.85 8.63 14.74
CA GLY A 123 7.09 9.39 14.74
C GLY A 123 8.25 8.71 15.50
N SER A 124 8.16 7.40 15.76
CA SER A 124 9.29 6.63 16.29
C SER A 124 10.30 6.37 15.17
N LEU A 125 11.56 6.72 15.40
CA LEU A 125 12.64 6.51 14.45
C LEU A 125 13.25 5.12 14.66
N TYR A 126 13.38 4.37 13.59
CA TYR A 126 14.08 3.09 13.56
C TYR A 126 15.39 3.27 12.79
N VAL A 127 16.47 2.81 13.40
CA VAL A 127 17.82 2.91 12.84
C VAL A 127 18.42 1.51 12.75
N THR A 128 18.85 1.13 11.55
CA THR A 128 19.65 -0.08 11.34
C THR A 128 21.11 0.22 11.69
N ASP A 129 21.59 -0.34 12.80
CA ASP A 129 22.98 -0.22 13.26
C ASP A 129 23.78 -1.43 12.78
N ASN A 130 24.49 -1.25 11.67
CA ASN A 130 25.36 -2.28 11.11
C ASN A 130 26.56 -2.57 12.02
N GLY A 131 27.04 -1.56 12.77
CA GLY A 131 28.16 -1.72 13.69
C GLY A 131 27.85 -2.64 14.88
N LYS A 132 26.57 -2.77 15.24
CA LYS A 132 26.10 -3.65 16.32
C LYS A 132 25.26 -4.84 15.83
N ASN A 133 24.97 -4.92 14.53
CA ASN A 133 24.13 -5.96 13.92
C ASN A 133 22.72 -6.01 14.54
N GLU A 134 22.08 -4.84 14.64
CA GLU A 134 20.77 -4.70 15.27
C GLU A 134 19.95 -3.58 14.62
N VAL A 135 18.65 -3.60 14.88
CA VAL A 135 17.76 -2.46 14.60
C VAL A 135 17.29 -1.88 15.93
N ARG A 136 17.42 -0.57 16.08
CA ARG A 136 16.99 0.16 17.28
C ARG A 136 15.80 1.07 16.97
N ARG A 137 14.79 1.06 17.85
CA ARG A 137 13.69 2.02 17.87
C ARG A 137 13.97 3.11 18.89
N TYR A 138 13.80 4.37 18.49
CA TYR A 138 13.87 5.56 19.31
C TYR A 138 12.49 6.22 19.27
N ARG A 139 11.76 6.20 20.39
CA ARG A 139 10.52 6.98 20.45
C ARG A 139 10.88 8.46 20.48
N ARG A 140 9.88 9.29 20.20
CA ARG A 140 10.03 10.75 20.18
C ARG A 140 10.63 11.26 21.51
N GLY A 141 11.81 11.87 21.42
CA GLY A 141 12.52 12.44 22.57
C GLY A 141 13.40 11.46 23.34
N GLU A 142 13.40 10.17 23.00
CA GLU A 142 14.33 9.19 23.59
C GLU A 142 15.71 9.33 22.96
N SER A 143 16.75 9.46 23.79
CA SER A 143 18.16 9.41 23.36
C SER A 143 18.74 7.98 23.40
N GLN A 144 18.06 7.06 24.08
CA GLN A 144 18.45 5.66 24.20
C GLN A 144 17.45 4.79 23.44
N GLY A 145 17.90 4.21 22.33
CA GLY A 145 17.06 3.35 21.51
C GLY A 145 16.91 1.95 22.09
N THR A 146 15.72 1.37 21.96
CA THR A 146 15.43 -0.02 22.32
C THR A 146 15.74 -0.93 21.15
N VAL A 147 16.42 -2.06 21.38
CA VAL A 147 16.65 -3.07 20.34
C VAL A 147 15.33 -3.77 20.01
N VAL A 148 14.98 -3.80 18.71
CA VAL A 148 13.72 -4.39 18.21
C VAL A 148 13.94 -5.54 17.21
N ALA A 149 15.16 -5.70 16.70
CA ALA A 149 15.58 -6.86 15.91
C ALA A 149 17.10 -7.09 16.06
N GLY A 150 17.53 -8.35 16.08
CA GLY A 150 18.93 -8.72 16.33
C GLY A 150 19.38 -8.45 17.77
N GLY A 151 20.59 -7.92 17.94
CA GLY A 151 21.15 -7.53 19.25
C GLY A 151 21.86 -8.65 20.02
N ASN A 152 21.88 -9.89 19.50
CA ASN A 152 22.58 -11.03 20.10
C ASN A 152 23.92 -11.33 19.41
N GLY A 153 24.61 -10.27 18.97
CA GLY A 153 25.86 -10.35 18.21
C GLY A 153 25.65 -10.73 16.74
N SER A 154 26.75 -10.67 15.97
CA SER A 154 26.76 -11.06 14.56
C SER A 154 26.61 -12.57 14.40
N GLY A 155 25.76 -13.02 13.48
CA GLY A 155 25.59 -14.43 13.14
C GLY A 155 24.33 -14.70 12.33
N ASN A 156 24.00 -15.99 12.15
CA ASN A 156 22.92 -16.45 11.27
C ASN A 156 21.75 -17.12 12.00
N ARG A 157 21.77 -17.16 13.34
CA ARG A 157 20.62 -17.64 14.13
C ARG A 157 19.41 -16.72 13.96
N LEU A 158 18.23 -17.18 14.38
CA LEU A 158 16.98 -16.42 14.25
C LEU A 158 16.90 -15.21 15.20
N ASP A 159 17.76 -15.13 16.21
CA ASP A 159 17.91 -14.01 17.14
C ASP A 159 19.09 -13.08 16.76
N GLN A 160 19.77 -13.37 15.64
CA GLN A 160 20.97 -12.66 15.19
C GLN A 160 20.78 -12.06 13.79
N LEU A 161 21.58 -11.04 13.50
CA LEU A 161 21.74 -10.44 12.18
C LEU A 161 23.24 -10.40 11.84
N SER A 162 23.56 -10.26 10.56
CA SER A 162 24.92 -10.05 10.07
C SER A 162 24.93 -8.90 9.06
N SER A 163 25.56 -7.80 9.44
CA SER A 163 25.67 -6.57 8.63
C SER A 163 24.34 -6.07 8.06
N PRO A 164 23.26 -5.93 8.86
CA PRO A 164 21.95 -5.52 8.34
C PRO A 164 22.05 -4.16 7.63
N ARG A 165 21.25 -3.99 6.56
CA ARG A 165 21.33 -2.80 5.68
C ARG A 165 20.14 -1.87 5.82
N TYR A 166 18.94 -2.42 5.76
CA TYR A 166 17.71 -1.64 5.76
C TYR A 166 16.64 -2.30 6.62
N ALA A 167 15.72 -1.50 7.16
CA ALA A 167 14.58 -1.97 7.89
C ALA A 167 13.29 -1.31 7.40
N PHE A 168 12.21 -2.08 7.32
CA PHE A 168 10.85 -1.62 7.05
C PHE A 168 9.94 -1.99 8.21
N ILE A 169 9.04 -1.08 8.59
CA ILE A 169 8.08 -1.28 9.68
C ILE A 169 6.67 -1.34 9.09
N ASP A 170 5.95 -2.43 9.36
CA ASP A 170 4.55 -2.55 8.96
C ASP A 170 3.59 -1.89 9.99
N ARG A 171 2.29 -1.94 9.73
CA ARG A 171 1.27 -1.33 10.60
C ARG A 171 1.10 -2.06 11.94
N ASP A 172 1.54 -3.32 12.00
CA ASP A 172 1.51 -4.15 13.19
C ASP A 172 2.83 -4.01 13.98
N HIS A 173 3.60 -2.96 13.69
CA HIS A 173 4.93 -2.67 14.25
C HIS A 173 5.95 -3.80 14.08
N SER A 174 5.74 -4.70 13.11
CA SER A 174 6.71 -5.72 12.78
C SER A 174 7.88 -5.12 12.01
N VAL A 175 9.09 -5.59 12.31
CA VAL A 175 10.34 -5.12 11.72
C VAL A 175 10.81 -6.11 10.68
N TYR A 176 10.85 -5.70 9.42
CA TYR A 176 11.47 -6.45 8.33
C TYR A 176 12.88 -5.93 8.11
N VAL A 177 13.87 -6.80 8.11
CA VAL A 177 15.28 -6.43 8.02
C VAL A 177 15.95 -7.18 6.88
N SER A 178 16.62 -6.45 6.01
CA SER A 178 17.57 -7.04 5.05
C SER A 178 18.84 -7.43 5.78
N ASP A 179 18.97 -8.73 6.03
CA ASP A 179 20.09 -9.36 6.72
C ASP A 179 21.19 -9.68 5.71
N TRP A 180 21.82 -8.61 5.23
CA TRP A 180 22.71 -8.60 4.06
C TRP A 180 23.82 -9.65 4.10
N GLY A 181 24.43 -9.87 5.27
CA GLY A 181 25.53 -10.84 5.44
C GLY A 181 25.07 -12.29 5.46
N ASN A 182 23.77 -12.53 5.59
CA ASN A 182 23.16 -13.86 5.60
C ASN A 182 22.25 -14.11 4.38
N ASP A 183 22.24 -13.20 3.39
CA ASP A 183 21.50 -13.34 2.14
C ASP A 183 20.01 -13.68 2.32
N ARG A 184 19.37 -13.00 3.29
CA ARG A 184 17.96 -13.22 3.64
C ARG A 184 17.26 -11.94 4.10
N VAL A 185 15.94 -11.98 4.12
CA VAL A 185 15.10 -10.99 4.81
C VAL A 185 14.43 -11.66 6.00
N MET A 186 14.53 -11.01 7.14
CA MET A 186 13.97 -11.50 8.41
C MET A 186 12.83 -10.57 8.86
N LYS A 187 11.75 -11.14 9.43
CA LYS A 187 10.66 -10.40 10.08
C LYS A 187 10.68 -10.67 11.58
N TRP A 188 10.69 -9.63 12.41
CA TRP A 188 10.39 -9.69 13.84
C TRP A 188 8.99 -9.11 14.08
N MET A 189 8.12 -9.89 14.72
CA MET A 189 6.87 -9.36 15.28
C MET A 189 7.18 -8.50 16.51
N GLU A 190 6.32 -7.53 16.84
CA GLU A 190 6.55 -6.68 18.01
C GLU A 190 6.72 -7.52 19.29
N GLY A 191 7.81 -7.26 20.02
CA GLY A 191 8.15 -7.99 21.25
C GLY A 191 8.78 -9.37 21.06
N ALA A 192 8.87 -9.90 19.84
CA ALA A 192 9.47 -11.20 19.57
C ALA A 192 10.98 -11.23 19.89
N LYS A 193 11.45 -12.36 20.43
CA LYS A 193 12.88 -12.58 20.73
C LYS A 193 13.69 -13.06 19.52
N GLN A 194 13.01 -13.64 18.55
CA GLN A 194 13.56 -14.21 17.33
C GLN A 194 12.70 -13.79 16.14
N GLY A 195 13.32 -13.69 14.98
CA GLY A 195 12.64 -13.40 13.73
C GLY A 195 12.32 -14.68 12.96
N ILE A 196 11.60 -14.51 11.86
CA ILE A 196 11.33 -15.54 10.88
C ILE A 196 11.89 -15.12 9.51
N VAL A 197 12.39 -16.07 8.74
CA VAL A 197 12.83 -15.81 7.36
C VAL A 197 11.59 -15.62 6.49
N VAL A 198 11.49 -14.48 5.79
CA VAL A 198 10.35 -14.17 4.91
C VAL A 198 10.73 -14.03 3.44
N ALA A 199 12.04 -13.94 3.13
CA ALA A 199 12.57 -14.04 1.77
C ALA A 199 14.02 -14.52 1.81
N GLY A 200 14.45 -15.25 0.78
CA GLY A 200 15.80 -15.82 0.70
C GLY A 200 16.06 -16.91 1.74
N GLY A 201 17.29 -16.97 2.26
CA GLY A 201 17.69 -17.90 3.32
C GLY A 201 18.11 -19.31 2.85
N GLN A 202 18.09 -19.59 1.53
CA GLN A 202 18.63 -20.82 0.94
C GLN A 202 20.08 -20.64 0.45
N GLY A 203 20.85 -19.85 1.19
CA GLY A 203 22.21 -19.44 0.85
C GLY A 203 22.29 -18.38 -0.25
N LYS A 204 23.51 -17.88 -0.46
CA LYS A 204 23.82 -16.90 -1.49
C LYS A 204 23.61 -17.50 -2.88
N GLY A 205 22.87 -16.80 -3.74
CA GLY A 205 22.71 -17.20 -5.14
C GLY A 205 21.65 -16.41 -5.87
N ASN A 206 21.33 -16.82 -7.09
CA ASN A 206 20.37 -16.16 -7.97
C ASN A 206 19.11 -17.00 -8.25
N GLY A 207 18.94 -18.14 -7.56
CA GLY A 207 17.69 -18.91 -7.59
C GLY A 207 16.50 -18.10 -7.06
N LEU A 208 15.28 -18.58 -7.31
CA LEU A 208 14.05 -17.92 -6.85
C LEU A 208 13.83 -18.05 -5.34
N THR A 209 14.57 -18.92 -4.66
CA THR A 209 14.60 -19.06 -3.19
C THR A 209 15.83 -18.42 -2.56
N GLN A 210 16.70 -17.79 -3.37
CA GLN A 210 17.98 -17.25 -2.96
C GLN A 210 18.04 -15.74 -3.19
N LEU A 211 18.86 -15.09 -2.38
CA LEU A 211 19.25 -13.69 -2.54
C LEU A 211 20.79 -13.62 -2.56
N SER A 212 21.32 -12.48 -2.96
CA SER A 212 22.73 -12.15 -2.85
C SER A 212 22.85 -10.69 -2.44
N CYS A 213 23.32 -10.46 -1.21
CA CYS A 213 23.54 -9.13 -0.66
C CYS A 213 22.26 -8.24 -0.72
N PRO A 214 21.15 -8.63 -0.07
CA PRO A 214 19.92 -7.85 -0.08
C PRO A 214 20.12 -6.49 0.60
N GLU A 215 19.69 -5.42 -0.07
CA GLU A 215 19.83 -4.03 0.38
C GLU A 215 18.48 -3.51 0.91
N GLY A 216 17.74 -2.71 0.13
CA GLY A 216 16.42 -2.21 0.48
C GLY A 216 15.37 -3.33 0.62
N VAL A 217 14.43 -3.13 1.55
CA VAL A 217 13.26 -3.98 1.74
C VAL A 217 12.05 -3.12 2.03
N VAL A 218 10.91 -3.48 1.43
CA VAL A 218 9.61 -2.84 1.65
C VAL A 218 8.50 -3.87 1.58
N VAL A 219 7.42 -3.63 2.30
CA VAL A 219 6.29 -4.55 2.38
C VAL A 219 5.00 -3.81 2.04
N ASP A 220 4.19 -4.39 1.16
CA ASP A 220 2.88 -3.82 0.83
C ASP A 220 1.80 -4.21 1.86
N GLN A 221 0.59 -3.66 1.67
CA GLN A 221 -0.54 -3.89 2.59
C GLN A 221 -1.03 -5.35 2.62
N LEU A 222 -0.64 -6.17 1.63
CA LEU A 222 -0.98 -7.59 1.57
C LEU A 222 0.10 -8.46 2.25
N GLY A 223 1.16 -7.84 2.78
CA GLY A 223 2.30 -8.55 3.34
C GLY A 223 3.27 -9.07 2.28
N THR A 224 3.16 -8.63 1.02
CA THR A 224 4.14 -8.97 -0.01
C THR A 224 5.44 -8.22 0.26
N VAL A 225 6.54 -8.96 0.36
CA VAL A 225 7.89 -8.44 0.56
C VAL A 225 8.54 -8.17 -0.79
N TYR A 226 9.05 -6.96 -0.97
CA TYR A 226 9.88 -6.59 -2.11
C TYR A 226 11.30 -6.34 -1.62
N VAL A 227 12.27 -6.90 -2.33
CA VAL A 227 13.68 -6.91 -1.92
C VAL A 227 14.53 -6.42 -3.07
N ALA A 228 15.40 -5.46 -2.79
CA ALA A 228 16.47 -5.07 -3.69
C ALA A 228 17.59 -6.10 -3.52
N ASP A 229 17.60 -7.08 -4.43
CA ASP A 229 18.58 -8.15 -4.45
C ASP A 229 19.86 -7.63 -5.14
N GLY A 230 20.55 -6.75 -4.42
CA GLY A 230 21.59 -5.87 -4.93
C GLY A 230 22.71 -6.60 -5.66
N GLY A 231 23.20 -7.69 -5.10
CA GLY A 231 24.26 -8.50 -5.70
C GLY A 231 23.84 -9.29 -6.94
N ASN A 232 22.54 -9.38 -7.23
CA ASN A 232 21.98 -10.00 -8.43
C ASN A 232 21.36 -8.98 -9.41
N ASP A 233 21.54 -7.67 -9.17
CA ASP A 233 21.05 -6.59 -10.04
C ASP A 233 19.55 -6.70 -10.37
N ARG A 234 18.73 -7.05 -9.37
CA ARG A 234 17.30 -7.29 -9.56
C ARG A 234 16.45 -6.87 -8.36
N ILE A 235 15.16 -6.67 -8.62
CA ILE A 235 14.13 -6.54 -7.60
C ILE A 235 13.31 -7.82 -7.57
N MET A 236 13.22 -8.40 -6.38
CA MET A 236 12.44 -9.61 -6.13
C MET A 236 11.15 -9.29 -5.37
N ARG A 237 10.12 -10.08 -5.62
CA ARG A 237 8.82 -10.05 -4.94
C ARG A 237 8.51 -11.41 -4.34
N TRP A 238 8.23 -11.44 -3.04
CA TRP A 238 7.69 -12.58 -2.29
C TRP A 238 6.30 -12.23 -1.76
N PRO A 239 5.22 -12.80 -2.33
CA PRO A 239 3.93 -12.80 -1.67
C PRO A 239 4.04 -13.35 -0.23
N LYS A 240 3.18 -12.89 0.67
CA LYS A 240 3.07 -13.49 2.02
C LYS A 240 2.93 -15.00 1.87
N GLY A 241 3.62 -15.76 2.73
CA GLY A 241 3.61 -17.23 2.75
C GLY A 241 4.29 -17.95 1.57
N ALA A 242 4.74 -17.23 0.53
CA ALA A 242 5.39 -17.85 -0.62
C ALA A 242 6.74 -18.49 -0.26
N THR A 243 6.96 -19.71 -0.75
CA THR A 243 8.22 -20.45 -0.58
C THR A 243 9.34 -19.97 -1.51
N GLN A 244 9.00 -19.24 -2.57
CA GLN A 244 9.94 -18.67 -3.52
C GLN A 244 9.43 -17.32 -4.05
N GLY A 245 10.36 -16.48 -4.49
CA GLY A 245 10.10 -15.17 -5.04
C GLY A 245 9.91 -15.19 -6.55
N SER A 246 9.69 -14.01 -7.09
CA SER A 246 9.65 -13.75 -8.53
C SER A 246 10.40 -12.46 -8.84
N VAL A 247 11.14 -12.45 -9.95
CA VAL A 247 11.80 -11.23 -10.43
C VAL A 247 10.74 -10.31 -11.01
N ILE A 248 10.69 -9.05 -10.55
CA ILE A 248 9.75 -8.06 -11.09
C ILE A 248 10.45 -6.99 -11.94
N VAL A 249 11.71 -6.67 -11.65
CA VAL A 249 12.55 -5.72 -12.40
C VAL A 249 14.00 -6.18 -12.34
N GLY A 250 14.77 -5.96 -13.42
CA GLY A 250 16.19 -6.34 -13.48
C GLY A 250 16.43 -7.83 -13.74
N GLY A 251 17.60 -8.33 -13.32
CA GLY A 251 18.00 -9.74 -13.49
C GLY A 251 18.52 -10.10 -14.89
N ASN A 252 18.71 -9.10 -15.76
CA ASN A 252 19.24 -9.27 -17.12
C ASN A 252 20.71 -8.80 -17.22
N GLY A 253 21.47 -9.03 -16.15
CA GLY A 253 22.83 -8.53 -15.98
C GLY A 253 22.90 -7.06 -15.57
N ARG A 254 24.06 -6.68 -15.04
CA ARG A 254 24.38 -5.33 -14.61
C ARG A 254 24.42 -4.37 -15.80
N GLY A 255 23.73 -3.24 -15.71
CA GLY A 255 23.85 -2.20 -16.72
C GLY A 255 22.79 -1.10 -16.64
N GLU A 256 22.79 -0.25 -17.67
CA GLU A 256 21.98 0.98 -17.75
C GLU A 256 20.82 0.86 -18.77
N GLN A 257 20.60 -0.33 -19.33
CA GLN A 257 19.47 -0.57 -20.23
C GLN A 257 18.14 -0.61 -19.44
N SER A 258 17.01 -0.36 -20.12
CA SER A 258 15.69 -0.22 -19.47
C SER A 258 15.20 -1.43 -18.65
N ASN A 259 15.81 -2.61 -18.81
CA ASN A 259 15.52 -3.86 -18.12
C ASN A 259 16.72 -4.38 -17.30
N GLN A 260 17.76 -3.57 -17.14
CA GLN A 260 18.93 -3.84 -16.33
C GLN A 260 18.91 -2.93 -15.10
N LEU A 261 19.49 -3.41 -14.02
CA LEU A 261 19.80 -2.59 -12.85
C LEU A 261 21.29 -2.69 -12.58
N ASN A 262 21.76 -1.82 -11.69
CA ASN A 262 23.15 -1.76 -11.30
C ASN A 262 23.19 -1.59 -9.79
N TRP A 263 23.20 -2.71 -9.08
CA TRP A 263 23.17 -2.80 -7.63
C TRP A 263 22.05 -1.95 -6.99
N PRO A 264 20.76 -2.32 -7.15
CA PRO A 264 19.68 -1.58 -6.51
C PRO A 264 19.88 -1.53 -4.99
N PHE A 265 19.84 -0.34 -4.39
CA PHE A 265 20.14 -0.13 -2.98
C PHE A 265 18.90 0.07 -2.11
N ASP A 266 17.89 0.78 -2.60
CA ASP A 266 16.82 1.28 -1.74
C ASP A 266 15.48 1.34 -2.45
N PHE A 267 14.42 1.37 -1.66
CA PHE A 267 13.07 1.67 -2.10
C PHE A 267 12.55 2.89 -1.37
N SER A 268 11.87 3.75 -2.11
CA SER A 268 10.97 4.70 -1.48
C SER A 268 9.69 4.81 -2.26
N GLY A 269 8.61 5.05 -1.52
CA GLY A 269 7.27 5.11 -2.05
C GLY A 269 6.29 4.48 -1.10
N LYS A 270 5.07 4.98 -1.16
CA LYS A 270 3.96 4.35 -0.46
C LYS A 270 3.53 3.17 -1.32
N PHE A 271 3.71 1.95 -0.83
CA PHE A 271 3.02 0.77 -1.37
C PHE A 271 1.55 0.84 -0.97
N THR A 272 0.86 1.87 -1.47
CA THR A 272 -0.58 1.91 -1.49
C THR A 272 -1.06 0.98 -2.60
N LEU A 273 -2.14 0.27 -2.34
CA LEU A 273 -3.03 -0.20 -3.40
C LEU A 273 -3.62 1.02 -4.12
N GLU A 274 -2.81 1.75 -4.89
CA GLU A 274 -3.28 2.80 -5.81
C GLU A 274 -3.85 2.21 -7.11
N SER A 275 -4.37 0.98 -7.03
CA SER A 275 -5.34 0.46 -8.01
C SER A 275 -6.62 -0.13 -7.39
N PHE A 276 -6.78 -0.21 -6.06
CA PHE A 276 -8.01 -0.79 -5.46
C PHE A 276 -8.51 -0.17 -4.15
N ARG A 277 -7.93 0.95 -3.66
CA ARG A 277 -8.64 1.77 -2.67
C ARG A 277 -9.69 2.63 -3.36
N ASN A 278 -10.86 2.01 -3.54
CA ASN A 278 -12.12 2.69 -3.69
C ASN A 278 -12.37 3.57 -2.46
N LYS A 279 -11.99 4.86 -2.51
CA LYS A 279 -12.59 5.86 -1.63
C LYS A 279 -14.04 6.05 -2.08
N LYS A 280 -14.92 5.19 -1.52
CA LYS A 280 -16.41 5.16 -1.59
C LYS A 280 -17.04 4.20 -2.62
N ASN A 281 -17.63 3.15 -2.06
CA ASN A 281 -18.75 2.34 -2.56
C ASN A 281 -18.48 1.35 -3.69
N ASP A 282 -18.65 0.07 -3.36
CA ASP A 282 -18.93 -1.08 -4.23
C ASP A 282 -19.61 -0.68 -5.55
N GLY A 283 -19.03 -1.07 -6.68
CA GLY A 283 -19.65 -0.88 -8.01
C GLY A 283 -18.64 -0.80 -9.16
N ILE A 284 -19.05 -1.29 -10.33
CA ILE A 284 -18.29 -1.13 -11.58
C ILE A 284 -18.30 0.34 -11.99
N TRP A 285 -17.12 0.88 -12.28
CA TRP A 285 -16.92 2.23 -12.79
C TRP A 285 -16.64 2.25 -14.31
N ALA A 286 -17.29 3.19 -15.00
CA ALA A 286 -16.77 3.83 -16.21
C ALA A 286 -16.80 5.36 -15.96
N GLY A 287 -15.60 5.98 -15.88
CA GLY A 287 -15.32 7.37 -15.43
C GLY A 287 -15.93 8.45 -16.32
N GLU A 288 -15.87 9.77 -16.10
CA GLU A 288 -14.94 10.66 -15.37
C GLU A 288 -15.66 11.79 -14.58
N TRP A 289 -14.92 12.39 -13.65
CA TRP A 289 -15.17 13.72 -13.08
C TRP A 289 -14.11 14.71 -13.61
N GLU A 290 -14.55 15.85 -14.15
CA GLU A 290 -13.69 16.99 -14.49
C GLU A 290 -13.11 17.65 -13.23
N ILE A 291 -11.78 17.76 -13.13
CA ILE A 291 -11.05 19.04 -12.98
C ILE A 291 -9.67 18.85 -13.65
N ILE A 292 -9.57 19.20 -14.93
CA ILE A 292 -8.29 19.50 -15.60
C ILE A 292 -8.41 20.93 -16.15
N PRO A 293 -7.49 21.86 -15.86
CA PRO A 293 -7.36 23.07 -16.67
C PRO A 293 -6.83 22.67 -18.08
N PRO A 294 -7.49 23.09 -19.18
CA PRO A 294 -7.13 22.67 -20.54
C PRO A 294 -5.75 23.24 -20.96
N PRO A 295 -5.02 22.64 -21.93
CA PRO A 295 -5.56 21.92 -23.10
C PRO A 295 -4.79 20.63 -23.48
N LEU A 296 -5.35 19.46 -23.17
CA LEU A 296 -5.06 18.21 -23.90
C LEU A 296 -6.34 17.38 -24.00
N LEU A 297 -7.33 17.94 -24.70
CA LEU A 297 -8.46 17.19 -25.21
C LEU A 297 -8.02 16.54 -26.52
N ASN A 298 -7.90 15.22 -26.54
CA ASN A 298 -8.18 14.46 -27.76
C ASN A 298 -8.59 13.01 -27.45
N ALA A 299 -9.78 12.67 -27.97
CA ALA A 299 -10.33 11.36 -28.28
C ALA A 299 -10.92 10.49 -27.15
N SER A 300 -12.22 10.72 -26.96
CA SER A 300 -13.31 9.78 -26.63
C SER A 300 -13.11 8.31 -27.06
N THR A 301 -12.77 7.43 -26.12
CA THR A 301 -12.89 5.96 -26.30
C THR A 301 -13.88 5.30 -25.33
N ASP A 302 -14.49 6.03 -24.40
CA ASP A 302 -15.44 5.46 -23.44
C ASP A 302 -16.83 5.24 -24.08
N LYS A 303 -17.22 3.97 -24.18
CA LYS A 303 -18.48 3.50 -24.80
C LYS A 303 -19.71 3.58 -23.88
N PHE A 304 -19.55 4.03 -22.62
CA PHE A 304 -20.63 4.21 -21.64
C PHE A 304 -20.83 5.69 -21.32
N LYS A 305 -22.06 6.11 -20.95
CA LYS A 305 -22.27 7.42 -20.32
C LYS A 305 -21.61 7.41 -18.94
N LYS A 306 -20.60 8.26 -18.79
CA LYS A 306 -19.82 8.52 -17.57
C LYS A 306 -20.75 8.77 -16.35
N GLY A 307 -20.60 8.02 -15.25
CA GLY A 307 -21.28 8.28 -13.96
C GLY A 307 -22.57 7.51 -13.61
N ILE A 308 -22.92 6.44 -14.34
CA ILE A 308 -24.08 5.59 -14.03
C ILE A 308 -23.68 4.46 -13.07
N ILE A 309 -24.30 4.40 -11.88
CA ILE A 309 -24.07 3.37 -10.88
C ILE A 309 -25.26 2.41 -10.86
N PHE A 310 -24.97 1.11 -10.98
CA PHE A 310 -25.95 0.05 -10.73
C PHE A 310 -25.66 -0.59 -9.38
N TRP A 311 -26.69 -0.71 -8.56
CA TRP A 311 -26.64 -1.42 -7.28
C TRP A 311 -27.46 -2.71 -7.38
N GLY A 312 -26.84 -3.83 -7.02
CA GLY A 312 -27.46 -5.14 -6.93
C GLY A 312 -26.95 -5.82 -5.66
N ALA A 313 -27.54 -6.97 -5.32
CA ALA A 313 -27.07 -7.88 -4.28
C ALA A 313 -27.51 -9.30 -4.68
N ILE A 314 -26.74 -10.34 -4.36
CA ILE A 314 -27.09 -11.73 -4.68
C ILE A 314 -26.81 -12.55 -3.42
N SER A 315 -27.85 -13.10 -2.79
CA SER A 315 -27.69 -14.06 -1.71
C SER A 315 -28.83 -15.08 -1.70
N SER A 316 -28.52 -16.27 -1.19
CA SER A 316 -29.45 -17.38 -0.94
C SER A 316 -30.56 -17.06 0.07
N ARG A 317 -30.44 -15.94 0.81
CA ARG A 317 -31.38 -15.53 1.88
C ARG A 317 -31.88 -14.09 1.80
N GLY A 318 -31.78 -13.47 0.63
CA GLY A 318 -32.52 -12.25 0.32
C GLY A 318 -32.06 -11.01 1.07
N LEU A 319 -31.05 -10.36 0.54
CA LEU A 319 -30.82 -8.92 0.74
C LEU A 319 -30.64 -8.27 -0.62
N ILE A 320 -31.69 -8.29 -1.46
CA ILE A 320 -31.66 -7.78 -2.84
C ILE A 320 -32.74 -6.70 -2.97
N PRO A 321 -32.53 -5.68 -3.83
CA PRO A 321 -33.65 -4.89 -4.29
C PRO A 321 -34.65 -5.78 -5.02
N ALA A 322 -35.91 -5.79 -4.60
CA ALA A 322 -36.90 -6.84 -4.92
C ALA A 322 -37.14 -7.13 -6.43
N GLU A 323 -36.63 -6.29 -7.33
CA GLU A 323 -36.94 -6.25 -8.77
C GLU A 323 -35.70 -6.34 -9.67
N GLY A 324 -34.51 -6.59 -9.12
CA GLY A 324 -33.23 -6.62 -9.85
C GLY A 324 -32.39 -5.35 -9.66
N PRO A 325 -31.30 -5.18 -10.44
CA PRO A 325 -30.32 -4.13 -10.22
C PRO A 325 -30.96 -2.76 -10.42
N VAL A 326 -30.68 -1.85 -9.50
CA VAL A 326 -31.23 -0.50 -9.49
C VAL A 326 -30.19 0.46 -10.06
N ASN A 327 -30.58 1.25 -11.06
CA ASN A 327 -29.81 2.42 -11.46
C ASN A 327 -29.88 3.46 -10.35
N LEU A 328 -28.86 3.46 -9.50
CA LEU A 328 -28.78 4.29 -8.30
C LEU A 328 -28.65 5.77 -8.66
N THR A 329 -27.92 6.08 -9.74
CA THR A 329 -27.77 7.44 -10.27
C THR A 329 -29.13 8.04 -10.63
N LYS A 330 -29.94 7.29 -11.39
CA LYS A 330 -31.30 7.70 -11.78
C LYS A 330 -32.25 7.81 -10.59
N TRP A 331 -32.18 6.89 -9.64
CA TRP A 331 -33.00 6.94 -8.42
C TRP A 331 -32.67 8.17 -7.57
N LEU A 332 -31.38 8.48 -7.37
CA LEU A 332 -30.92 9.67 -6.65
C LEU A 332 -31.42 10.96 -7.31
N HIS A 333 -31.34 11.06 -8.64
CA HIS A 333 -31.87 12.21 -9.38
C HIS A 333 -33.37 12.40 -9.17
N GLN A 334 -34.16 11.32 -9.15
CA GLN A 334 -35.60 11.40 -8.88
C GLN A 334 -35.90 11.88 -7.45
N GLN A 335 -35.12 11.44 -6.45
CA GLN A 335 -35.30 11.90 -5.07
C GLN A 335 -34.96 13.38 -4.88
N GLN A 336 -33.99 13.90 -5.64
CA GLN A 336 -33.56 15.30 -5.56
C GLN A 336 -34.54 16.27 -6.23
N GLN A 337 -35.18 15.89 -7.35
CA GLN A 337 -36.19 16.74 -7.99
C GLN A 337 -37.45 16.97 -7.13
N GLN A 338 -37.71 16.10 -6.15
CA GLN A 338 -38.84 16.23 -5.22
C GLN A 338 -38.58 17.23 -4.07
N LYS A 339 -37.31 17.60 -3.79
CA LYS A 339 -36.95 18.60 -2.77
C LYS A 339 -36.46 19.88 -3.46
N LYS A 340 -37.29 20.93 -3.49
CA LYS A 340 -36.98 22.21 -4.16
C LYS A 340 -35.77 23.00 -3.60
N LYS A 341 -35.09 22.54 -2.56
CA LYS A 341 -33.87 23.15 -2.00
C LYS A 341 -33.04 22.09 -1.29
N ASP A 342 -32.06 21.49 -1.96
CA ASP A 342 -30.67 21.45 -1.49
C ASP A 342 -29.74 20.83 -2.56
N ARG A 343 -28.61 21.49 -2.85
CA ARG A 343 -27.68 21.18 -3.96
C ARG A 343 -26.51 20.33 -3.48
N ARG A 344 -26.74 19.09 -3.02
CA ARG A 344 -25.64 18.13 -2.77
C ARG A 344 -25.87 16.84 -3.54
N LYS A 345 -24.93 16.49 -4.42
CA LYS A 345 -24.96 15.35 -5.35
C LYS A 345 -24.64 13.99 -4.69
N TYR A 346 -24.68 13.88 -3.36
CA TYR A 346 -24.20 12.69 -2.62
C TYR A 346 -25.36 11.91 -1.97
N LEU A 347 -25.18 10.59 -1.85
CA LEU A 347 -26.06 9.70 -1.09
C LEU A 347 -25.83 9.93 0.41
N THR A 348 -26.67 10.75 1.05
CA THR A 348 -26.65 10.95 2.51
C THR A 348 -27.20 9.74 3.26
N SER A 349 -26.94 9.61 4.55
CA SER A 349 -27.49 8.54 5.40
C SER A 349 -29.02 8.45 5.31
N ASP A 350 -29.70 9.60 5.26
CA ASP A 350 -31.17 9.66 5.09
C ASP A 350 -31.63 9.17 3.72
N LEU A 351 -30.94 9.58 2.65
CA LEU A 351 -31.22 9.12 1.29
C LEU A 351 -30.95 7.63 1.17
N TYR A 352 -29.92 7.11 1.84
CA TYR A 352 -29.62 5.69 1.86
C TYR A 352 -30.64 4.88 2.66
N ALA A 353 -31.07 5.35 3.84
CA ALA A 353 -32.14 4.72 4.60
C ALA A 353 -33.46 4.69 3.78
N LYS A 354 -33.79 5.79 3.10
CA LYS A 354 -34.93 5.87 2.19
C LYS A 354 -34.78 4.91 1.00
N PHE A 355 -33.57 4.78 0.45
CA PHE A 355 -33.26 3.83 -0.61
C PHE A 355 -33.54 2.40 -0.16
N LEU A 356 -33.03 2.01 1.01
CA LEU A 356 -33.27 0.69 1.59
C LEU A 356 -34.75 0.46 1.85
N GLN A 357 -35.47 1.38 2.47
CA GLN A 357 -36.92 1.24 2.70
C GLN A 357 -37.73 1.11 1.39
N GLN A 358 -37.34 1.80 0.32
CA GLN A 358 -38.08 1.76 -0.94
C GLN A 358 -37.73 0.53 -1.79
N LYS A 359 -36.45 0.20 -1.87
CA LYS A 359 -35.91 -0.73 -2.86
C LYS A 359 -35.64 -2.11 -2.28
N SER A 360 -35.46 -2.28 -0.97
CA SER A 360 -35.23 -3.59 -0.35
C SER A 360 -36.42 -4.55 -0.48
N SER A 361 -36.19 -5.83 -0.15
CA SER A 361 -37.24 -6.84 -0.12
C SER A 361 -38.33 -6.56 0.94
N PRO A 362 -39.55 -7.08 0.78
CA PRO A 362 -40.63 -6.91 1.75
C PRO A 362 -40.26 -7.32 3.19
N ALA A 363 -39.44 -8.36 3.35
CA ALA A 363 -38.96 -8.82 4.66
C ALA A 363 -38.09 -7.78 5.39
N ILE A 364 -37.28 -7.03 4.64
CA ILE A 364 -36.41 -5.97 5.17
C ILE A 364 -37.23 -4.71 5.47
N LYS A 365 -38.18 -4.36 4.61
CA LYS A 365 -39.13 -3.27 4.86
C LYS A 365 -39.91 -3.46 6.17
N LEU A 366 -40.22 -4.71 6.54
CA LEU A 366 -40.88 -5.04 7.80
C LEU A 366 -39.99 -4.77 9.03
N LYS A 367 -38.69 -5.08 8.96
CA LYS A 367 -37.73 -4.81 10.04
C LYS A 367 -37.50 -3.32 10.28
N PHE A 368 -37.56 -2.50 9.22
CA PHE A 368 -37.46 -1.04 9.32
C PHE A 368 -38.77 -0.33 9.70
N LYS A 369 -39.92 -1.04 9.67
CA LYS A 369 -41.22 -0.47 10.03
C LYS A 369 -41.43 -0.31 11.54
N ASN A 370 -40.68 -1.03 12.37
CA ASN A 370 -40.88 -1.11 13.82
C ASN A 370 -39.85 -0.32 14.64
N THR A 371 -38.97 0.43 13.99
CA THR A 371 -37.93 1.21 14.67
C THR A 371 -38.09 2.69 14.37
N ASN A 372 -38.43 3.49 15.40
CA ASN A 372 -38.23 4.95 15.41
C ASN A 372 -36.72 5.28 15.47
N LEU A 373 -35.89 4.53 14.75
CA LEU A 373 -34.47 4.81 14.63
C LEU A 373 -34.31 5.94 13.63
N VAL A 374 -34.13 7.14 14.15
CA VAL A 374 -33.28 8.13 13.47
C VAL A 374 -31.99 7.38 13.12
N PRO A 375 -31.58 7.26 11.86
CA PRO A 375 -30.28 6.69 11.54
C PRO A 375 -29.23 7.63 12.13
N ILE A 376 -28.75 7.33 13.33
CA ILE A 376 -27.68 8.07 13.99
C ILE A 376 -26.43 7.82 13.16
N PHE A 377 -26.13 8.76 12.28
CA PHE A 377 -24.76 9.13 11.97
C PHE A 377 -24.72 10.64 12.13
N GLN A 378 -24.61 11.08 13.38
CA GLN A 378 -24.37 12.48 13.71
C GLN A 378 -23.08 12.92 13.00
N ASP A 379 -23.14 14.02 12.28
CA ASP A 379 -22.03 14.60 11.52
C ASP A 379 -21.08 15.31 12.48
N ASP A 380 -20.03 14.62 12.93
CA ASP A 380 -19.03 15.16 13.85
C ASP A 380 -17.60 15.09 13.28
N GLN A 381 -17.41 15.15 11.96
CA GLN A 381 -16.12 15.30 11.25
C GLN A 381 -14.91 14.43 11.71
N ASP A 382 -15.09 13.41 12.55
CA ASP A 382 -14.04 12.52 12.99
C ASP A 382 -14.09 11.18 12.23
N ASN A 383 -13.06 10.92 11.42
CA ASN A 383 -12.94 9.71 10.60
C ASN A 383 -12.68 8.43 11.43
N LYS A 384 -12.34 8.52 12.72
CA LYS A 384 -12.07 7.33 13.54
C LYS A 384 -13.33 6.60 14.02
N HIS A 385 -14.47 7.27 14.16
CA HIS A 385 -15.66 6.63 14.73
C HIS A 385 -16.44 5.76 13.73
N ARG A 386 -16.28 5.99 12.41
CA ARG A 386 -16.97 5.21 11.36
C ARG A 386 -16.52 3.76 11.25
N THR A 387 -15.31 3.45 11.70
CA THR A 387 -14.72 2.12 11.58
C THR A 387 -15.05 1.26 12.80
N ASN A 388 -15.13 1.84 13.99
CA ASN A 388 -15.06 1.04 15.22
C ASN A 388 -16.34 0.33 15.65
N ILE A 389 -17.56 0.69 15.21
CA ILE A 389 -18.77 -0.06 15.63
C ILE A 389 -19.02 -1.26 14.71
N ILE A 390 -18.74 -1.14 13.41
CA ILE A 390 -18.78 -2.28 12.48
C ILE A 390 -17.59 -3.20 12.74
N MET A 391 -16.38 -2.66 12.96
CA MET A 391 -15.21 -3.48 13.28
C MET A 391 -15.28 -4.07 14.69
N ASN A 392 -15.76 -3.40 15.76
CA ASN A 392 -15.86 -4.08 17.07
C ASN A 392 -16.89 -5.21 17.10
N THR A 393 -17.90 -5.20 16.23
CA THR A 393 -18.85 -6.32 16.13
C THR A 393 -18.27 -7.47 15.30
N VAL A 394 -17.28 -7.21 14.45
CA VAL A 394 -16.59 -8.20 13.60
C VAL A 394 -15.32 -8.75 14.28
N ASP A 395 -14.55 -7.92 14.96
CA ASP A 395 -13.29 -8.27 15.63
C ASP A 395 -13.50 -9.10 16.92
N THR A 396 -14.67 -9.02 17.56
CA THR A 396 -14.93 -9.85 18.77
C THR A 396 -15.33 -11.28 18.47
N SER A 397 -15.56 -11.65 17.21
CA SER A 397 -16.00 -13.02 16.84
C SER A 397 -14.98 -13.81 16.00
N PHE A 398 -13.82 -13.23 15.67
CA PHE A 398 -12.86 -13.84 14.74
C PHE A 398 -11.46 -14.11 15.31
N ASP A 399 -11.26 -13.93 16.62
CA ASP A 399 -9.91 -13.97 17.20
C ASP A 399 -9.48 -15.33 17.78
N GLU A 400 -10.14 -16.43 17.41
CA GLU A 400 -9.61 -17.75 17.75
C GLU A 400 -9.74 -18.76 16.61
N ARG A 401 -8.55 -19.17 16.12
CA ARG A 401 -8.21 -20.40 15.37
C ARG A 401 -8.30 -20.30 13.84
N ILE A 402 -7.15 -20.10 13.21
CA ILE A 402 -6.86 -20.82 11.96
C ILE A 402 -5.50 -21.52 12.05
N ASP A 403 -5.60 -22.81 11.73
CA ASP A 403 -4.63 -23.88 11.64
C ASP A 403 -3.56 -23.61 10.54
N PRO A 404 -2.26 -23.80 10.81
CA PRO A 404 -1.16 -23.49 9.90
C PRO A 404 -1.05 -24.33 8.61
N GLU A 405 -1.94 -25.27 8.32
CA GLU A 405 -1.81 -26.14 7.13
C GLU A 405 -2.38 -25.60 5.80
N VAL A 406 -3.15 -24.50 5.79
CA VAL A 406 -3.75 -23.98 4.54
C VAL A 406 -3.05 -22.70 4.07
N GLY A 407 -2.00 -22.88 3.26
CA GLY A 407 -1.25 -21.81 2.59
C GLY A 407 -1.99 -21.15 1.42
N ASP A 408 -1.45 -20.01 0.98
CA ASP A 408 -1.98 -19.04 0.03
C ASP A 408 -2.68 -19.60 -1.22
N ALA A 409 -3.99 -19.37 -1.32
CA ALA A 409 -4.73 -19.48 -2.58
C ALA A 409 -5.56 -18.20 -2.82
N LYS A 410 -5.02 -17.32 -3.68
CA LYS A 410 -5.69 -16.27 -4.48
C LYS A 410 -7.00 -15.71 -3.89
N PHE A 411 -6.91 -14.60 -3.15
CA PHE A 411 -8.07 -13.76 -2.84
C PHE A 411 -8.31 -12.72 -3.94
N ALA A 412 -8.82 -13.19 -5.08
CA ALA A 412 -9.92 -12.48 -5.72
C ALA A 412 -11.18 -13.26 -5.33
N ASP A 413 -12.32 -12.61 -5.18
CA ASP A 413 -13.62 -13.27 -5.00
C ASP A 413 -13.93 -13.84 -3.60
N VAL A 414 -14.13 -12.97 -2.60
CA VAL A 414 -14.92 -13.37 -1.41
C VAL A 414 -16.35 -12.81 -1.47
N TRP A 415 -16.73 -12.08 -2.51
CA TRP A 415 -18.06 -11.46 -2.62
C TRP A 415 -18.77 -11.91 -3.92
N PRO A 416 -19.77 -12.80 -3.84
CA PRO A 416 -20.48 -13.37 -5.00
C PRO A 416 -21.04 -12.31 -5.97
N ILE A 417 -21.33 -11.12 -5.45
CA ILE A 417 -21.82 -10.02 -6.24
C ILE A 417 -20.76 -9.36 -7.12
N GLU A 418 -19.53 -9.23 -6.66
CA GLU A 418 -18.46 -8.60 -7.43
C GLU A 418 -18.12 -9.45 -8.65
N THR A 419 -18.15 -10.78 -8.49
CA THR A 419 -18.00 -11.74 -9.58
C THR A 419 -19.14 -11.64 -10.60
N VAL A 420 -20.39 -11.47 -10.15
CA VAL A 420 -21.54 -11.31 -11.07
C VAL A 420 -21.48 -9.97 -11.80
N TRP A 421 -21.14 -8.89 -11.10
CA TRP A 421 -20.91 -7.61 -11.74
C TRP A 421 -19.78 -7.71 -12.76
N GLY A 422 -18.63 -8.27 -12.40
CA GLY A 422 -17.51 -8.50 -13.32
C GLY A 422 -17.93 -9.23 -14.60
N ALA A 423 -18.72 -10.30 -14.46
CA ALA A 423 -19.23 -11.07 -15.60
C ALA A 423 -20.25 -10.29 -16.46
N ILE A 424 -21.11 -9.46 -15.85
CA ILE A 424 -21.99 -8.56 -16.59
C ILE A 424 -21.16 -7.54 -17.36
N ASN A 425 -20.18 -6.92 -16.71
CA ASN A 425 -19.31 -5.92 -17.33
C ASN A 425 -18.60 -6.49 -18.57
N GLU A 426 -18.01 -7.68 -18.45
CA GLU A 426 -17.30 -8.33 -19.54
C GLU A 426 -18.16 -8.52 -20.79
N LYS A 427 -19.42 -8.93 -20.61
CA LYS A 427 -20.37 -9.10 -21.72
C LYS A 427 -20.79 -7.78 -22.35
N LEU A 428 -20.92 -6.72 -21.54
CA LEU A 428 -21.32 -5.40 -22.03
C LEU A 428 -20.18 -4.64 -22.72
N ARG A 429 -18.90 -5.00 -22.49
CA ARG A 429 -17.73 -4.29 -23.04
C ARG A 429 -17.68 -4.21 -24.57
N GLN A 430 -18.33 -5.14 -25.27
CA GLN A 430 -18.35 -5.19 -26.73
C GLN A 430 -19.59 -4.52 -27.35
N GLU A 431 -20.56 -4.13 -26.52
CA GLU A 431 -21.83 -3.55 -26.97
C GLU A 431 -21.81 -2.02 -26.90
N THR A 432 -22.66 -1.37 -27.69
CA THR A 432 -22.88 0.09 -27.63
C THR A 432 -24.35 0.38 -27.34
N PHE A 433 -24.61 1.43 -26.56
CA PHE A 433 -25.96 1.81 -26.13
C PHE A 433 -26.22 3.27 -26.47
N GLU A 434 -27.30 3.53 -27.20
CA GLU A 434 -27.70 4.87 -27.65
C GLU A 434 -28.21 5.73 -26.49
N ASN A 435 -28.72 5.11 -25.42
CA ASN A 435 -29.25 5.80 -24.25
C ASN A 435 -29.20 4.95 -22.97
N GLU A 436 -29.36 5.61 -21.82
CA GLU A 436 -29.32 5.01 -20.49
C GLU A 436 -30.41 3.94 -20.29
N LEU A 437 -31.57 4.09 -20.93
CA LEU A 437 -32.65 3.11 -20.86
C LEU A 437 -32.28 1.80 -21.58
N GLN A 438 -31.54 1.87 -22.70
CA GLN A 438 -31.05 0.71 -23.41
C GLN A 438 -29.99 -0.04 -22.58
N LEU A 439 -29.08 0.69 -21.94
CA LEU A 439 -28.08 0.13 -21.02
C LEU A 439 -28.76 -0.52 -19.81
N GLU A 440 -29.72 0.15 -19.17
CA GLU A 440 -30.48 -0.36 -18.03
C GLU A 440 -31.21 -1.67 -18.38
N LYS A 441 -31.92 -1.69 -19.53
CA LYS A 441 -32.58 -2.91 -20.02
C LYS A 441 -31.58 -4.05 -20.26
N ARG A 442 -30.40 -3.74 -20.80
CA ARG A 442 -29.37 -4.74 -21.08
C ARG A 442 -28.74 -5.29 -19.81
N VAL A 443 -28.41 -4.43 -18.84
CA VAL A 443 -27.91 -4.81 -17.52
C VAL A 443 -28.92 -5.68 -16.79
N VAL A 444 -30.20 -5.29 -16.77
CA VAL A 444 -31.28 -6.09 -16.18
C VAL A 444 -31.44 -7.44 -16.90
N LYS A 445 -31.32 -7.46 -18.23
CA LYS A 445 -31.36 -8.71 -19.02
C LYS A 445 -30.21 -9.63 -18.65
N GLU A 446 -28.97 -9.13 -18.58
CA GLU A 446 -27.82 -9.94 -18.17
C GLU A 446 -27.94 -10.41 -16.72
N TRP A 447 -28.32 -9.52 -15.81
CA TRP A 447 -28.53 -9.85 -14.41
C TRP A 447 -29.53 -10.99 -14.23
N LYS A 448 -30.63 -11.01 -14.99
CA LYS A 448 -31.61 -12.10 -14.98
C LYS A 448 -31.05 -13.45 -15.47
N THR A 449 -29.92 -13.47 -16.16
CA THR A 449 -29.24 -14.72 -16.54
C THR A 449 -28.46 -15.37 -15.38
N PHE A 450 -28.25 -14.63 -14.29
CA PHE A 450 -27.63 -15.13 -13.06
C PHE A 450 -28.72 -15.61 -12.12
N THR A 451 -29.11 -16.87 -12.26
CA THR A 451 -30.00 -17.55 -11.32
C THR A 451 -29.25 -17.90 -10.04
N VAL A 452 -29.97 -18.11 -8.94
CA VAL A 452 -29.37 -18.60 -7.68
C VAL A 452 -28.53 -19.85 -7.92
N THR A 453 -29.04 -20.81 -8.70
CA THR A 453 -28.33 -22.03 -9.09
C THR A 453 -27.07 -21.76 -9.90
N LYS A 454 -27.07 -20.79 -10.80
CA LYS A 454 -25.89 -20.45 -11.61
C LYS A 454 -24.83 -19.73 -10.78
N CYS A 455 -25.26 -18.87 -9.85
CA CYS A 455 -24.37 -18.28 -8.85
C CYS A 455 -23.80 -19.36 -7.93
N GLN A 456 -24.61 -20.31 -7.46
CA GLN A 456 -24.14 -21.47 -6.70
C GLN A 456 -23.12 -22.30 -7.49
N GLN A 457 -23.35 -22.58 -8.77
CA GLN A 457 -22.38 -23.26 -9.63
C GLN A 457 -21.08 -22.45 -9.85
N MET A 458 -21.16 -21.12 -9.89
CA MET A 458 -19.97 -20.26 -9.92
C MET A 458 -19.20 -20.36 -8.61
N MET A 459 -19.90 -20.35 -7.47
CA MET A 459 -19.32 -20.59 -6.14
C MET A 459 -18.76 -22.01 -6.02
N GLU A 460 -19.38 -23.00 -6.67
CA GLU A 460 -18.90 -24.39 -6.71
C GLU A 460 -17.66 -24.58 -7.61
N LYS A 461 -17.34 -23.62 -8.47
CA LYS A 461 -16.09 -23.64 -9.25
C LYS A 461 -14.94 -22.96 -8.51
N ILE A 462 -15.21 -22.31 -7.38
CA ILE A 462 -14.20 -21.81 -6.47
C ILE A 462 -13.45 -23.03 -5.87
N PRO A 463 -12.11 -23.01 -5.77
CA PRO A 463 -11.33 -24.11 -5.22
C PRO A 463 -11.88 -24.61 -3.87
N SER A 464 -11.90 -25.94 -3.67
CA SER A 464 -12.53 -26.59 -2.51
C SER A 464 -12.08 -26.06 -1.15
N GLN A 465 -10.85 -25.55 -1.07
CA GLN A 465 -10.24 -24.97 0.12
C GLN A 465 -10.87 -23.61 0.51
N LEU A 466 -11.32 -22.82 -0.48
CA LEU A 466 -12.07 -21.58 -0.29
C LEU A 466 -13.56 -21.84 -0.01
N LYS A 467 -14.11 -22.97 -0.52
CA LYS A 467 -15.48 -23.38 -0.18
C LYS A 467 -15.64 -23.75 1.30
N LEU A 468 -14.63 -24.36 1.92
CA LEU A 468 -14.63 -24.66 3.36
C LEU A 468 -14.70 -23.41 4.23
N VAL A 469 -14.04 -22.32 3.82
CA VAL A 469 -14.13 -21.00 4.47
C VAL A 469 -15.53 -20.40 4.30
N ILE A 470 -16.12 -20.53 3.11
CA ILE A 470 -17.48 -20.07 2.82
C ILE A 470 -18.55 -20.92 3.52
N ASP A 471 -18.34 -22.23 3.66
CA ASP A 471 -19.26 -23.14 4.34
C ASP A 471 -19.18 -22.97 5.86
N GLN A 472 -17.99 -22.81 6.46
CA GLN A 472 -17.83 -22.62 7.92
C GLN A 472 -18.27 -21.23 8.44
N GLU A 473 -18.13 -20.17 7.64
CA GLU A 473 -18.53 -18.79 8.00
C GLU A 473 -19.86 -18.35 7.35
N GLY A 474 -20.37 -19.14 6.39
CA GLY A 474 -21.63 -18.92 5.69
C GLY A 474 -22.77 -19.81 6.17
N GLU A 475 -22.57 -20.59 7.25
CA GLU A 475 -23.62 -21.37 7.94
C GLU A 475 -24.64 -20.48 8.65
N HIS A 476 -25.33 -19.64 7.90
CA HIS A 476 -26.75 -19.49 8.08
C HIS A 476 -27.37 -19.49 6.69
N ILE A 477 -27.51 -20.68 6.11
CA ILE A 477 -28.62 -21.07 5.23
C ILE A 477 -29.31 -22.29 5.87
N ASN A 478 -29.82 -22.16 7.09
CA ASN A 478 -30.58 -23.25 7.72
C ASN A 478 -31.79 -23.59 6.86
N GLY A 479 -31.75 -24.80 6.31
CA GLY A 479 -32.94 -25.61 6.11
C GLY A 479 -33.60 -25.87 7.45
N HIS A 480 -34.86 -25.46 7.55
CA HIS A 480 -35.93 -26.32 8.04
C HIS A 480 -36.98 -26.37 6.93
#